data_AF-A0AAP3XRE6-F1
#
_entry.id   AF-A0AAP3XRE6-F1
#
_cell.length_a   1.000
_cell.length_b   1.000
_cell.length_c   1.000
_cell.angle_alpha   90.00
_cell.angle_beta   90.00
_cell.angle_gamma   90.00
#
_symmetry.space_group_name_H-M   'P 1'
#
loop_
_entity.id
_entity.type
_entity.pdbx_description
1 polymer ?
#
loop_
_entity_poly.entity_id
_entity_poly.type
_entity_poly.pdbx_seq_one_letter_code
_entity_poly.pdbx_strand_id
1 'polypeptide(L)' 'MTPMSVRLDQATRAGYRVLGHSDMGREPMDSYYRPLGARVAGMEERLEGTRVLEDLRAELAAYNASDGIVSFEMAVLQKP' A
#
# COMPACT_ATOMS: atom_id res chain seq x y z
N MET A 1 -4.17 -4.71 11.59
CA MET A 1 -2.89 -4.38 10.91
C MET A 1 -1.75 -4.74 11.85
N THR A 2 -0.70 -5.44 11.40
CA THR A 2 0.46 -5.75 12.25
C THR A 2 1.36 -4.52 12.35
N PRO A 3 1.70 -4.02 13.55
CA PRO A 3 2.58 -2.86 13.69
C PRO A 3 3.97 -3.11 13.09
N MET A 4 4.60 -2.05 12.58
CA MET A 4 5.93 -2.15 11.97
C MET A 4 6.99 -2.66 12.97
N SER A 5 6.90 -2.26 14.25
CA SER A 5 7.75 -2.79 15.31
C SER A 5 7.73 -4.32 15.41
N VAL A 6 6.54 -4.92 15.31
CA VAL A 6 6.38 -6.39 15.33
C VAL A 6 7.05 -7.04 14.11
N ARG A 7 6.99 -6.38 12.94
CA ARG A 7 7.67 -6.85 11.71
C ARG A 7 9.19 -6.77 11.83
N LEU A 8 9.71 -5.69 12.42
CA LEU A 8 11.15 -5.52 12.67
C LEU A 8 11.68 -6.55 13.67
N ASP A 9 10.91 -6.85 14.72
CA ASP A 9 11.23 -7.91 15.68
C ASP A 9 11.25 -9.30 15.02
N GLN A 10 10.30 -9.55 14.10
CA GLN A 10 10.29 -10.77 13.30
C GLN A 10 11.55 -10.89 12.42
N ALA A 11 11.95 -9.81 11.74
CA ALA A 11 13.17 -9.80 10.92
C ALA A 11 14.43 -10.06 11.75
N THR A 12 14.53 -9.42 12.93
CA THR A 12 15.65 -9.62 13.86
C THR A 12 15.71 -11.07 14.36
N ARG A 13 14.57 -11.65 14.76
CA ARG A 13 14.49 -13.07 15.16
C ARG A 13 14.82 -14.05 14.04
N ALA A 14 14.59 -13.65 12.79
CA ALA A 14 14.97 -14.42 11.60
C ALA A 14 16.46 -14.29 11.24
N GLY A 15 17.26 -13.58 12.05
CA GLY A 15 18.70 -13.44 11.89
C GLY A 15 19.14 -12.26 11.02
N TYR A 16 18.22 -11.43 10.54
CA TYR A 16 18.58 -10.22 9.80
C TYR A 16 19.03 -9.10 10.73
N ARG A 17 19.99 -8.30 10.27
CA ARG A 17 20.28 -7.01 10.87
C ARG A 17 19.39 -5.94 10.24
N VAL A 18 18.60 -5.25 11.06
CA VAL A 18 17.83 -4.08 10.62
C VAL A 18 18.78 -2.90 10.48
N LEU A 19 18.93 -2.36 9.27
CA LEU A 19 19.78 -1.20 8.99
C LEU A 19 19.03 0.13 9.10
N GLY A 20 17.71 0.10 8.87
CA GLY A 20 16.84 1.26 8.98
C GLY A 20 15.40 0.91 8.64
N HIS A 21 14.48 1.78 9.02
CA HIS A 21 13.10 1.75 8.58
C HIS A 21 12.56 3.18 8.44
N SER A 22 11.55 3.35 7.59
CA SER A 22 10.90 4.63 7.35
C SER A 22 9.45 4.44 6.93
N ASP A 23 8.57 5.26 7.50
CA ASP A 23 7.24 5.50 6.96
C ASP A 23 7.40 6.29 5.66
N MET A 24 6.87 5.75 4.56
CA MET A 24 6.89 6.40 3.26
C MET A 24 5.87 7.54 3.17
N GLY A 25 4.92 7.59 4.10
CA GLY A 25 3.87 8.59 4.16
C GLY A 25 2.86 8.48 3.00
N ARG A 26 2.08 9.55 2.84
CA ARG A 26 0.97 9.62 1.88
C ARG A 26 1.43 9.78 0.43
N GLU A 27 2.53 10.49 0.18
CA GLU A 27 2.94 10.87 -1.18
C GLU A 27 3.18 9.65 -2.10
N PRO A 28 3.87 8.58 -1.67
CA PRO A 28 4.05 7.38 -2.48
C PRO A 28 2.73 6.63 -2.73
N MET A 29 1.80 6.65 -1.78
CA MET A 29 0.45 6.10 -1.97
C MET A 29 -0.34 6.91 -3.01
N ASP A 30 -0.28 8.24 -2.93
CA ASP A 30 -0.91 9.14 -3.90
C ASP A 30 -0.33 8.92 -5.32
N SER A 31 0.98 8.70 -5.41
CA SER A 31 1.67 8.39 -6.66
C SER A 31 1.15 7.10 -7.30
N TYR A 32 0.71 6.13 -6.49
CA TYR A 32 0.10 4.89 -6.97
C TYR A 32 -1.40 5.02 -7.26
N TYR A 33 -2.18 5.54 -6.32
CA TYR A 33 -3.65 5.53 -6.39
C TYR A 33 -4.23 6.61 -7.30
N ARG A 34 -3.55 7.75 -7.49
CA ARG A 34 -4.05 8.82 -8.37
C ARG A 34 -4.04 8.41 -9.85
N PRO A 35 -2.94 7.86 -10.41
CA PRO A 35 -2.96 7.33 -11.77
C PRO A 35 -3.90 6.14 -11.93
N LEU A 36 -4.00 5.27 -10.92
CA LEU A 36 -4.93 4.14 -10.93
C LEU A 36 -6.38 4.62 -11.07
N GLY A 37 -6.82 5.58 -10.25
CA GLY A 37 -8.16 6.15 -10.34
C GLY A 37 -8.47 6.73 -11.72
N ALA A 38 -7.53 7.47 -12.32
CA ALA A 38 -7.67 7.99 -13.68
C ALA A 38 -7.80 6.87 -14.72
N ARG A 39 -7.03 5.77 -14.56
CA ARG A 39 -7.09 4.63 -15.46
C ARG A 39 -8.42 3.88 -15.36
N VAL A 40 -8.94 3.69 -14.15
CA VAL A 40 -10.24 3.04 -13.90
C VAL A 40 -11.36 3.86 -14.53
N ALA A 41 -11.36 5.18 -14.33
CA ALA A 41 -12.33 6.08 -14.95
C ALA A 41 -12.32 5.95 -16.49
N GLY A 42 -11.15 5.86 -17.10
CA GLY A 42 -11.01 5.64 -18.55
C GLY A 42 -11.33 4.23 -19.05
N MET A 43 -11.71 3.30 -18.17
CA MET A 43 -12.07 1.91 -18.51
C MET A 43 -13.49 1.53 -18.09
N GLU A 44 -14.27 2.44 -17.48
CA GLU A 44 -15.56 2.08 -16.87
C GLU A 44 -16.51 1.40 -17.86
N GLU A 45 -16.69 1.98 -19.06
CA GLU A 45 -17.56 1.39 -20.11
C GLU A 45 -17.10 -0.01 -20.53
N ARG A 46 -15.78 -0.26 -20.55
CA ARG A 46 -15.23 -1.56 -20.95
C ARG A 46 -15.33 -2.62 -19.85
N LEU A 47 -15.42 -2.19 -18.60
CA LEU A 47 -15.44 -3.06 -17.42
C LEU A 47 -16.83 -3.10 -16.77
N GLU A 48 -17.84 -2.52 -17.41
CA GLU A 48 -19.20 -2.46 -16.89
C GLU A 48 -19.75 -3.87 -16.61
N GLY A 49 -20.41 -4.02 -15.46
CA GLY A 49 -20.96 -5.30 -15.00
C GLY A 49 -19.91 -6.34 -14.58
N THR A 50 -18.61 -6.02 -14.65
CA THR A 50 -17.56 -6.92 -14.17
C THR A 50 -17.29 -6.68 -12.69
N ARG A 51 -17.02 -7.77 -11.96
CA ARG A 51 -16.52 -7.72 -10.58
C ARG A 51 -15.21 -6.93 -10.46
N VAL A 52 -14.38 -6.93 -11.49
CA VAL A 52 -13.10 -6.20 -11.49
C VAL A 52 -13.33 -4.71 -11.26
N LEU A 53 -14.34 -4.12 -11.89
CA LEU A 53 -14.66 -2.71 -11.69
C LEU A 53 -15.13 -2.42 -10.26
N GLU A 54 -15.92 -3.33 -9.69
CA GLU A 54 -16.40 -3.22 -8.31
C GLU A 54 -15.25 -3.31 -7.30
N ASP A 55 -14.37 -4.30 -7.46
CA ASP A 55 -13.22 -4.51 -6.59
C ASP A 55 -12.27 -3.29 -6.62
N LEU A 56 -11.98 -2.74 -7.82
CA LEU A 56 -11.14 -1.55 -7.98
C LEU A 56 -11.77 -0.30 -7.36
N ARG A 57 -13.09 -0.12 -7.49
CA ARG A 57 -13.82 0.99 -6.85
C ARG A 57 -13.81 0.88 -5.34
N ALA A 58 -14.00 -0.33 -4.80
CA ALA A 58 -13.94 -0.58 -3.38
C ALA A 58 -12.54 -0.29 -2.81
N GLU A 59 -11.47 -0.67 -3.52
CA GLU A 59 -10.10 -0.36 -3.12
C GLU A 59 -9.82 1.16 -3.14
N LEU A 60 -10.19 1.85 -4.22
CA LEU A 60 -10.05 3.31 -4.32
C LEU A 60 -10.85 4.04 -3.24
N ALA A 61 -12.06 3.57 -2.93
CA ALA A 61 -12.88 4.11 -1.86
C ALA A 61 -12.24 3.90 -0.49
N ALA A 62 -11.69 2.71 -0.22
CA ALA A 62 -10.98 2.42 1.02
C ALA A 62 -9.73 3.30 1.18
N TYR A 63 -8.96 3.50 0.11
CA TYR A 63 -7.83 4.42 0.11
C TYR A 63 -8.26 5.86 0.44
N ASN A 64 -9.27 6.38 -0.25
CA ASN A 64 -9.76 7.75 -0.04
C ASN A 64 -10.32 7.94 1.38
N ALA A 65 -11.01 6.94 1.92
CA ALA A 65 -11.54 6.95 3.29
C ALA A 65 -10.44 6.86 4.35
N SER A 66 -9.24 6.39 4.00
CA SER A 66 -8.12 6.29 4.94
C SER A 66 -7.53 7.65 5.34
N ASP A 67 -7.79 8.72 4.58
CA ASP A 67 -7.25 10.08 4.79
C ASP A 67 -5.73 10.12 5.05
N GLY A 68 -4.97 9.23 4.39
CA GLY A 68 -3.51 9.14 4.55
C GLY A 68 -3.04 8.45 5.83
N ILE A 69 -3.95 7.84 6.61
CA ILE A 69 -3.62 7.02 7.79
C ILE A 69 -2.95 5.71 7.39
N VAL A 70 -3.20 5.24 6.16
CA VAL A 70 -2.57 4.03 5.62
C VAL A 70 -1.46 4.44 4.65
N SER A 71 -0.24 4.05 4.97
CA SER A 71 0.96 4.27 4.17
C SER A 71 1.74 2.97 3.95
N PHE A 72 2.78 3.05 3.13
CA PHE A 72 3.78 2.00 3.05
C PHE A 72 4.89 2.25 4.07
N GLU A 73 5.36 1.17 4.69
CA GLU A 73 6.54 1.16 5.55
C GLU A 73 7.67 0.44 4.82
N MET A 74 8.86 1.01 4.83
CA MET A 74 10.04 0.39 4.24
C MET A 74 11.04 0.03 5.34
N ALA A 75 11.62 -1.17 5.26
CA ALA A 75 12.76 -1.57 6.09
C ALA A 75 13.90 -2.07 5.22
N VAL A 76 15.12 -1.69 5.58
CA VAL A 76 16.35 -2.17 4.96
C VAL A 76 16.96 -3.23 5.87
N LEU A 77 17.07 -4.44 5.34
CA LEU A 77 17.57 -5.60 6.07
C LEU A 77 18.89 -6.06 5.44
N GLN A 78 19.86 -6.38 6.29
CA GLN A 78 21.09 -7.04 5.90
C GLN A 78 21.03 -8.51 6.29
N LYS A 79 21.28 -9.38 5.31
CA LYS A 79 21.50 -10.81 5.56
C LYS A 79 22.79 -10.96 6.38
N PRO A 80 22.80 -11.83 7.42
CA PRO A 80 24.00 -12.06 8.23
C PRO A 80 25.18 -12.56 7.40
#